data_AF-A0A397VAY5-F1
#
_entry.id   AF-A0A397VAY5-F1
#
_cell.length_a   1.000
_cell.length_b   1.000
_cell.length_c   1.000
_cell.angle_alpha   90.00
_cell.angle_beta   90.00
_cell.angle_gamma   90.00
#
_symmetry.space_group_name_H-M   'P 1'
#
loop_
_entity.id
_entity.type
_entity.pdbx_description
1 polymer ?
#
loop_
_entity_poly.entity_id
_entity_poly.type
_entity_poly.pdbx_seq_one_letter_code
_entity_poly.pdbx_strand_id
1 'polypeptide(L)'
;MINRTNQQSAISVRKKKSKPYLVFPNCEWTNFQPTQIATFCKRPSPIFSESSGPKTAWKTPIPKTTRLLVNKGTEEMNNESDTSVDQEFPFDAGWALKENMKLGNKGAGKRMSKKVLQYLQGFFLAGNLKAADRYSSEDMHVALKDLAISGELTIEEIPTAKTIKGWIGRYSANFKKEASEKALTKDKSNNNDLTVIHNNNDGNKWQKYG
;
A
#
# COMPACT_ATOMS: atom_id res chain seq x y z
N MET A 1 -64.66 35.82 2.80
CA MET A 1 -64.85 34.44 2.28
C MET A 1 -63.48 33.85 2.01
N ILE A 2 -63.06 32.90 2.85
CA ILE A 2 -61.71 32.33 2.85
C ILE A 2 -61.78 31.00 2.11
N ASN A 3 -61.15 30.89 0.94
CA ASN A 3 -61.06 29.62 0.22
C ASN A 3 -59.73 28.94 0.55
N ARG A 4 -59.78 27.92 1.41
CA ARG A 4 -58.70 26.97 1.66
C ARG A 4 -58.71 25.92 0.56
N THR A 5 -57.80 26.03 -0.41
CA THR A 5 -57.53 24.96 -1.38
C THR A 5 -56.58 23.95 -0.75
N ASN A 6 -57.13 22.79 -0.41
CA ASN A 6 -56.44 21.63 0.13
C ASN A 6 -55.75 20.89 -1.03
N GLN A 7 -54.42 20.94 -1.11
CA GLN A 7 -53.65 20.15 -2.07
C GLN A 7 -53.15 18.88 -1.37
N GLN A 8 -53.81 17.76 -1.63
CA GLN A 8 -53.28 16.43 -1.31
C GLN A 8 -52.18 16.07 -2.32
N SER A 9 -50.93 16.11 -1.88
CA SER A 9 -49.80 15.56 -2.61
C SER A 9 -49.78 14.03 -2.48
N ALA A 10 -49.96 13.35 -3.61
CA ALA A 10 -49.86 11.89 -3.70
C ALA A 10 -48.38 11.48 -3.58
N ILE A 11 -48.02 10.83 -2.47
CA ILE A 11 -46.70 10.20 -2.29
C ILE A 11 -46.68 8.89 -3.09
N SER A 12 -46.05 8.93 -4.26
CA SER A 12 -45.79 7.74 -5.08
C SER A 12 -44.68 6.89 -4.44
N VAL A 13 -45.07 5.88 -3.64
CA VAL A 13 -44.15 4.88 -3.08
C VAL A 13 -43.66 3.96 -4.20
N ARG A 14 -42.44 4.22 -4.70
CA ARG A 14 -41.71 3.31 -5.60
C ARG A 14 -41.30 2.06 -4.82
N LYS A 15 -42.10 0.99 -4.89
CA LYS A 15 -41.68 -0.34 -4.42
C LYS A 15 -40.48 -0.81 -5.23
N LYS A 16 -39.28 -0.75 -4.65
CA LYS A 16 -38.09 -1.39 -5.22
C LYS A 16 -38.31 -2.90 -5.18
N LYS A 17 -38.50 -3.54 -6.34
CA LYS A 17 -38.45 -5.00 -6.45
C LYS A 17 -37.04 -5.45 -6.05
N SER A 18 -36.93 -6.12 -4.92
CA SER A 18 -35.71 -6.79 -4.48
C SER A 18 -35.38 -7.90 -5.49
N LYS A 19 -34.17 -7.89 -6.05
CA LYS A 19 -33.67 -9.01 -6.85
C LYS A 19 -33.41 -10.17 -5.88
N PRO A 20 -33.84 -11.41 -6.18
CA PRO A 20 -33.51 -12.54 -5.32
C PRO A 20 -31.98 -12.70 -5.32
N TYR A 21 -31.39 -12.72 -4.13
CA TYR A 21 -29.99 -13.09 -3.96
C TYR A 21 -29.82 -14.51 -4.49
N LEU A 22 -28.92 -14.70 -5.45
CA LEU A 22 -28.45 -16.03 -5.79
C LEU A 22 -27.71 -16.57 -4.57
N VAL A 23 -28.34 -17.52 -3.89
CA VAL A 23 -27.69 -18.33 -2.86
C VAL A 23 -26.65 -19.18 -3.59
N PHE A 24 -25.38 -18.81 -3.46
CA PHE A 24 -24.30 -19.68 -3.90
C PHE A 24 -24.30 -20.91 -2.98
N PRO A 25 -24.41 -22.14 -3.53
CA PRO A 25 -24.28 -23.33 -2.72
C PRO A 25 -22.91 -23.32 -2.03
N ASN A 26 -22.86 -23.84 -0.82
CA ASN A 26 -21.62 -24.02 -0.07
C ASN A 26 -20.64 -24.86 -0.92
N CYS A 27 -19.65 -24.20 -1.51
CA CYS A 27 -18.69 -24.84 -2.41
C CYS A 27 -17.67 -25.63 -1.59
N GLU A 28 -17.94 -26.91 -1.35
CA GLU A 28 -16.89 -27.85 -0.98
C GLU A 28 -15.99 -28.07 -2.21
N TRP A 29 -14.69 -27.83 -2.05
CA TRP A 29 -13.68 -27.72 -3.12
C TRP A 29 -13.32 -29.04 -3.83
N THR A 30 -14.20 -30.05 -3.84
CA THR A 30 -13.76 -31.42 -4.11
C THR A 30 -14.31 -32.10 -5.36
N ASN A 31 -15.21 -31.49 -6.15
CA ASN A 31 -15.75 -32.19 -7.32
C ASN A 31 -16.07 -31.27 -8.51
N PHE A 32 -15.06 -30.93 -9.30
CA PHE A 32 -15.29 -30.48 -10.67
C PHE A 32 -15.22 -31.69 -11.60
N GLN A 33 -16.28 -31.94 -12.37
CA GLN A 33 -16.27 -32.97 -13.40
C GLN A 33 -15.28 -32.55 -14.51
N PRO A 34 -14.45 -33.46 -15.07
CA PRO A 34 -13.43 -33.11 -16.07
C PRO A 34 -13.97 -32.34 -17.28
N THR A 35 -15.24 -32.59 -17.65
CA THR A 35 -15.94 -31.92 -18.74
C THR A 35 -16.20 -30.43 -18.47
N GLN A 36 -16.36 -30.02 -17.22
CA GLN A 36 -16.61 -28.62 -16.82
C GLN A 36 -15.36 -27.75 -16.92
N ILE A 37 -14.17 -28.35 -16.93
CA ILE A 37 -12.88 -27.65 -16.97
C ILE A 37 -12.29 -27.64 -18.39
N ALA A 38 -12.77 -28.50 -19.28
CA ALA A 38 -12.26 -28.67 -20.64
C ALA A 38 -12.35 -27.39 -21.50
N THR A 39 -13.29 -26.50 -21.22
CA THR A 39 -13.42 -25.20 -21.92
C THR A 39 -12.29 -24.22 -21.59
N PHE A 40 -11.60 -24.37 -20.45
CA PHE A 40 -10.48 -23.50 -20.05
C PHE A 40 -9.14 -23.90 -20.69
N CYS A 41 -9.04 -25.10 -21.27
CA CYS A 41 -7.79 -25.61 -21.85
C CYS A 41 -7.51 -25.11 -23.27
N LYS A 42 -8.35 -24.23 -23.83
CA LYS A 42 -8.09 -23.58 -25.14
C LYS A 42 -7.07 -22.45 -24.97
N ARG A 43 -5.84 -22.80 -24.59
CA ARG A 43 -4.72 -21.85 -24.51
C ARG A 43 -4.15 -21.68 -25.93
N PRO A 44 -4.12 -20.47 -26.51
CA PRO A 44 -3.39 -20.26 -27.75
C PRO A 44 -1.93 -20.64 -27.52
N SER A 45 -1.34 -21.39 -28.46
CA SER A 45 0.07 -21.75 -28.40
C SER A 45 0.91 -20.49 -28.21
N PRO A 46 1.85 -20.45 -27.25
CA PRO A 46 2.67 -19.28 -27.02
C PRO A 46 3.47 -18.98 -28.29
N ILE A 47 3.24 -17.80 -28.87
CA ILE A 47 4.06 -17.29 -29.95
C ILE A 47 5.33 -16.78 -29.27
N PHE A 48 6.42 -17.53 -29.40
CA PHE A 48 7.73 -17.08 -28.95
C PHE A 48 8.19 -15.97 -29.88
N SER A 49 8.36 -14.76 -29.35
CA SER A 49 9.05 -13.69 -30.06
C SER A 49 10.55 -14.01 -30.10
N GLU A 50 11.18 -13.84 -31.26
CA GLU A 50 12.64 -13.85 -31.34
C GLU A 50 13.22 -12.75 -30.45
N SER A 51 14.28 -13.10 -29.70
CA SER A 51 14.97 -12.18 -28.81
C SER A 51 15.53 -11.01 -29.62
N SER A 52 15.07 -9.79 -29.33
CA SER A 52 15.65 -8.59 -29.94
C SER A 52 17.06 -8.39 -29.38
N GLY A 53 18.08 -8.58 -30.23
CA GLY A 53 19.42 -8.11 -29.94
C GLY A 53 19.46 -6.58 -29.76
N PRO A 54 20.31 -6.05 -28.88
CA PRO A 54 20.48 -4.61 -28.75
C PRO A 54 21.08 -4.04 -30.04
N LYS A 55 20.47 -2.97 -30.59
CA LYS A 55 20.97 -2.29 -31.81
C LYS A 55 22.30 -1.57 -31.61
N THR A 56 22.75 -1.41 -30.37
CA THR A 56 23.92 -0.62 -30.01
C THR A 56 24.78 -1.39 -29.01
N ALA A 57 26.10 -1.37 -29.23
CA ALA A 57 27.05 -1.91 -28.27
C ALA A 57 26.92 -1.16 -26.93
N TRP A 58 26.73 -1.90 -25.84
CA TRP A 58 26.72 -1.36 -24.49
C TRP A 58 28.11 -0.83 -24.14
N LYS A 59 28.32 0.47 -24.25
CA LYS A 59 29.56 1.14 -23.81
C LYS A 59 29.36 1.69 -22.40
N THR A 60 29.69 0.92 -21.38
CA THR A 60 29.81 1.45 -20.02
C THR A 60 31.18 2.14 -19.90
N PRO A 61 31.26 3.43 -19.52
CA PRO A 61 32.54 4.09 -19.35
C PRO A 61 33.30 3.45 -18.17
N ILE A 62 34.42 2.81 -18.46
CA ILE A 62 35.35 2.33 -17.43
C ILE A 62 36.08 3.57 -16.88
N PRO A 63 36.00 3.88 -15.57
CA PRO A 63 36.71 5.01 -15.00
C PRO A 63 38.22 4.78 -15.14
N LYS A 64 38.93 5.72 -15.76
CA LYS A 64 40.39 5.69 -15.85
C LYS A 64 40.95 6.16 -14.51
N THR A 65 41.48 5.24 -13.72
CA THR A 65 42.28 5.56 -12.53
C THR A 65 43.58 6.22 -12.99
N THR A 66 43.62 7.54 -12.95
CA THR A 66 44.87 8.30 -13.01
C THR A 66 45.68 7.97 -11.77
N ARG A 67 46.65 7.07 -11.94
CA ARG A 67 47.72 6.77 -10.99
C ARG A 67 48.36 8.09 -10.55
N LEU A 68 48.07 8.52 -9.32
CA LEU A 68 48.88 9.55 -8.68
C LEU A 68 50.25 8.92 -8.40
N LEU A 69 51.24 9.31 -9.21
CA LEU A 69 52.65 9.10 -8.90
C LEU A 69 52.97 9.77 -7.57
N VAL A 70 53.28 8.97 -6.56
CA VAL A 70 54.09 9.39 -5.41
C VAL A 70 55.44 8.69 -5.54
N ASN A 71 56.48 9.49 -5.71
CA ASN A 71 57.87 9.06 -5.80
C ASN A 71 58.39 8.65 -4.41
N LYS A 72 59.00 7.47 -4.31
CA LYS A 72 60.04 7.16 -3.32
C LYS A 72 60.83 5.89 -3.72
N GLY A 73 62.13 6.06 -3.93
CA GLY A 73 63.19 5.12 -3.53
C GLY A 73 63.36 3.77 -4.26
N THR A 74 64.50 3.65 -4.93
CA THR A 74 65.30 2.50 -5.39
C THR A 74 65.19 1.18 -4.59
N GLU A 75 65.02 0.04 -5.27
CA GLU A 75 65.97 -1.09 -5.45
C GLU A 75 65.26 -2.38 -5.95
N GLU A 76 65.99 -3.17 -6.73
CA GLU A 76 65.55 -4.35 -7.49
C GLU A 76 65.38 -5.61 -6.61
N MET A 77 64.43 -6.51 -6.94
CA MET A 77 64.67 -7.95 -7.09
C MET A 77 63.38 -8.73 -7.38
N ASN A 78 63.50 -9.66 -8.34
CA ASN A 78 62.49 -10.60 -8.82
C ASN A 78 61.86 -11.45 -7.71
N ASN A 79 60.55 -11.64 -7.78
CA ASN A 79 59.87 -12.88 -7.36
C ASN A 79 58.55 -12.99 -8.14
N GLU A 80 58.52 -13.92 -9.09
CA GLU A 80 57.28 -14.49 -9.61
C GLU A 80 56.56 -15.15 -8.43
N SER A 81 55.54 -14.46 -7.93
CA SER A 81 54.48 -15.06 -7.13
C SER A 81 53.22 -14.90 -7.93
N ASP A 82 52.47 -16.00 -8.05
CA ASP A 82 51.16 -16.07 -8.69
C ASP A 82 50.39 -14.78 -8.40
N THR A 83 50.19 -13.99 -9.45
CA THR A 83 49.23 -12.90 -9.40
C THR A 83 47.86 -13.57 -9.35
N SER A 84 47.45 -13.97 -8.15
CA SER A 84 46.05 -13.91 -7.76
C SER A 84 45.66 -12.49 -8.12
N VAL A 85 45.06 -12.35 -9.30
CA VAL A 85 44.43 -11.12 -9.74
C VAL A 85 43.30 -10.95 -8.75
N ASP A 86 43.63 -10.37 -7.60
CA ASP A 86 42.69 -9.72 -6.72
C ASP A 86 42.20 -8.56 -7.57
N GLN A 87 41.27 -8.89 -8.47
CA GLN A 87 40.59 -7.95 -9.31
C GLN A 87 39.71 -7.20 -8.34
N GLU A 88 40.34 -6.26 -7.65
CA GLU A 88 39.74 -5.42 -6.65
C GLU A 88 38.50 -4.83 -7.31
N PHE A 89 37.35 -5.29 -6.82
CA PHE A 89 36.08 -4.94 -7.40
C PHE A 89 36.04 -3.40 -7.41
N PRO A 90 35.62 -2.76 -8.51
CA PRO A 90 35.77 -1.31 -8.67
C PRO A 90 34.94 -0.47 -7.68
N PHE A 91 34.33 -1.10 -6.69
CA PHE A 91 33.55 -0.49 -5.63
C PHE A 91 34.08 -0.94 -4.27
N ASP A 92 34.17 0.01 -3.34
CA ASP A 92 34.57 -0.26 -1.96
C ASP A 92 33.73 -1.39 -1.35
N ALA A 93 34.37 -2.23 -0.53
CA ALA A 93 33.72 -3.30 0.20
C ALA A 93 32.50 -2.73 0.97
N GLY A 94 31.31 -3.21 0.64
CA GLY A 94 30.06 -2.75 1.24
C GLY A 94 29.20 -1.80 0.41
N TRP A 95 29.48 -1.62 -0.89
CA TRP A 95 28.57 -0.89 -1.78
C TRP A 95 27.19 -1.55 -1.94
N ALA A 96 27.11 -2.88 -1.80
CA ALA A 96 25.86 -3.64 -1.83
C ALA A 96 25.25 -3.88 -0.43
N LEU A 97 25.91 -3.44 0.64
CA LEU A 97 25.43 -3.60 1.99
C LEU A 97 24.25 -2.65 2.22
N LYS A 98 23.11 -3.22 2.65
CA LYS A 98 21.85 -2.47 2.87
C LYS A 98 22.00 -1.29 3.84
N GLU A 99 22.91 -1.40 4.80
CA GLU A 99 23.26 -0.33 5.73
C GLU A 99 23.90 0.89 5.05
N ASN A 100 24.69 0.66 3.99
CA ASN A 100 25.36 1.70 3.21
C ASN A 100 24.49 2.23 2.07
N MET A 101 23.30 1.66 1.90
CA MET A 101 22.31 2.15 0.95
C MET A 101 21.84 3.54 1.38
N LYS A 102 22.43 4.57 0.78
CA LYS A 102 21.94 5.95 0.88
C LYS A 102 20.55 5.97 0.25
N LEU A 103 19.51 5.86 1.08
CA LEU A 103 18.13 6.13 0.69
C LEU A 103 18.09 7.60 0.25
N GLY A 104 18.36 7.82 -1.03
CA GLY A 104 18.33 9.15 -1.62
C GLY A 104 17.03 9.82 -1.21
N ASN A 105 17.12 11.08 -0.77
CA ASN A 105 15.98 11.89 -0.38
C ASN A 105 14.97 11.85 -1.53
N LYS A 106 13.99 10.96 -1.43
CA LYS A 106 13.07 10.63 -2.51
C LYS A 106 12.38 11.93 -2.88
N GLY A 107 12.60 12.37 -4.12
CA GLY A 107 12.47 13.76 -4.58
C GLY A 107 11.44 14.54 -3.79
N ALA A 108 11.87 15.66 -3.21
CA ALA A 108 11.04 16.58 -2.45
C ALA A 108 10.05 17.33 -3.37
N GLY A 109 9.27 16.59 -4.15
CA GLY A 109 8.11 17.13 -4.85
C GLY A 109 7.18 17.79 -3.83
N LYS A 110 6.49 18.84 -4.27
CA LYS A 110 5.60 19.64 -3.42
C LYS A 110 4.63 18.70 -2.68
N ARG A 111 4.78 18.64 -1.36
CA ARG A 111 3.92 17.84 -0.49
C ARG A 111 2.63 18.62 -0.24
N MET A 112 1.52 17.91 -0.10
CA MET A 112 0.27 18.52 0.38
C MET A 112 0.48 19.14 1.75
N SER A 113 -0.16 20.28 2.01
CA SER A 113 -0.04 20.95 3.29
C SER A 113 -0.71 20.14 4.40
N LYS A 114 -0.26 20.35 5.65
CA LYS A 114 -0.83 19.67 6.82
C LYS A 114 -2.32 19.97 6.99
N LYS A 115 -2.74 21.19 6.66
CA LYS A 115 -4.15 21.60 6.71
C LYS A 115 -5.01 20.80 5.74
N VAL A 116 -4.60 20.72 4.47
CA VAL A 116 -5.30 19.89 3.46
C VAL A 116 -5.40 18.44 3.91
N LEU A 117 -4.33 17.88 4.48
CA LEU A 117 -4.36 16.51 5.02
C LEU A 117 -5.39 16.34 6.15
N GLN A 118 -5.54 17.31 7.06
CA GLN A 118 -6.52 17.26 8.14
C GLN A 118 -7.96 17.23 7.61
N TYR A 119 -8.30 18.06 6.62
CA TYR A 119 -9.63 18.00 6.00
C TYR A 119 -9.88 16.67 5.30
N LEU A 120 -8.91 16.19 4.52
CA LEU A 120 -9.01 14.89 3.85
C LEU A 120 -9.24 13.74 4.85
N GLN A 121 -8.59 13.79 6.01
CA GLN A 121 -8.83 12.84 7.10
C GLN A 121 -10.24 12.95 7.65
N GLY A 122 -10.73 14.17 7.92
CA GLY A 122 -12.10 14.41 8.39
C GLY A 122 -13.15 13.86 7.43
N PHE A 123 -13.02 14.15 6.13
CA PHE A 123 -13.92 13.62 5.10
C PHE A 123 -13.89 12.10 5.00
N PHE A 124 -12.72 11.50 5.12
CA PHE A 124 -12.58 10.03 5.10
C PHE A 124 -13.27 9.38 6.31
N LEU A 125 -13.09 9.94 7.50
CA LEU A 125 -13.70 9.41 8.73
C LEU A 125 -15.22 9.60 8.75
N ALA A 126 -15.75 10.70 8.22
CA ALA A 126 -17.19 10.92 8.09
C ALA A 126 -17.88 9.79 7.29
N GLY A 127 -17.26 9.39 6.17
CA GLY A 127 -17.76 8.27 5.35
C GLY A 127 -17.69 6.91 6.03
N ASN A 128 -16.80 6.72 7.01
CA ASN A 128 -16.73 5.49 7.80
C ASN A 128 -17.86 5.41 8.83
N LEU A 129 -18.36 6.55 9.33
CA LEU A 129 -19.48 6.60 10.26
C LEU A 129 -20.81 6.34 9.57
N LYS A 130 -21.01 6.93 8.37
CA LYS A 130 -22.24 6.80 7.58
C LYS A 130 -21.88 6.63 6.11
N ALA A 131 -22.38 5.55 5.50
CA ALA A 131 -22.14 5.29 4.08
C ALA A 131 -22.72 6.37 3.15
N ALA A 132 -23.77 7.08 3.60
CA ALA A 132 -24.36 8.20 2.86
C ALA A 132 -23.44 9.43 2.80
N ASP A 133 -22.58 9.60 3.80
CA ASP A 133 -21.66 10.76 3.93
C ASP A 133 -20.27 10.43 3.36
N ARG A 134 -20.16 9.37 2.56
CA ARG A 134 -18.89 8.92 1.98
C ARG A 134 -18.50 9.79 0.80
N TYR A 135 -17.44 10.57 0.98
CA TYR A 135 -16.87 11.40 -0.07
C TYR A 135 -16.13 10.58 -1.13
N SER A 136 -16.42 10.83 -2.41
CA SER A 136 -15.53 10.47 -3.51
C SER A 136 -14.32 11.39 -3.59
N SER A 137 -13.30 11.02 -4.37
CA SER A 137 -12.14 11.88 -4.62
C SER A 137 -12.50 13.22 -5.26
N GLU A 138 -13.53 13.22 -6.10
CA GLU A 138 -14.08 14.40 -6.77
C GLU A 138 -14.80 15.28 -5.75
N ASP A 139 -15.61 14.70 -4.88
CA ASP A 139 -16.35 15.43 -3.85
C ASP A 139 -15.39 16.09 -2.85
N MET A 140 -14.34 15.39 -2.42
CA MET A 140 -13.29 15.97 -1.57
C MET A 140 -12.59 17.14 -2.27
N HIS A 141 -12.38 17.05 -3.59
CA HIS A 141 -11.76 18.13 -4.36
C HIS A 141 -12.66 19.37 -4.44
N VAL A 142 -13.98 19.18 -4.60
CA VAL A 142 -14.96 20.28 -4.57
C VAL A 142 -15.03 20.92 -3.19
N ALA A 143 -15.15 20.12 -2.13
CA ALA A 143 -15.17 20.65 -0.77
C ALA A 143 -13.90 21.45 -0.42
N LEU A 144 -12.73 21.01 -0.88
CA LEU A 144 -11.48 21.76 -0.72
C LEU A 144 -11.47 23.09 -1.50
N LYS A 145 -12.13 23.15 -2.66
CA LYS A 145 -12.31 24.41 -3.40
C LYS A 145 -13.23 25.36 -2.65
N ASP A 146 -14.33 24.86 -2.10
CA ASP A 146 -15.26 25.67 -1.29
C ASP A 146 -14.55 26.27 -0.06
N LEU A 147 -13.68 25.48 0.58
CA LEU A 147 -12.83 25.94 1.69
C LEU A 147 -11.74 26.95 1.28
N ALA A 148 -11.32 26.95 0.02
CA ALA A 148 -10.43 28.00 -0.47
C ALA A 148 -11.19 29.28 -0.84
N ILE A 149 -12.44 29.16 -1.31
CA ILE A 149 -13.32 30.30 -1.53
C ILE A 149 -13.65 30.99 -0.20
N SER A 150 -13.84 30.23 0.88
CA SER A 150 -14.04 30.79 2.23
C SER A 150 -12.78 31.44 2.82
N GLY A 151 -11.62 31.28 2.18
CA GLY A 151 -10.33 31.83 2.63
C GLY A 151 -9.62 31.02 3.71
N GLU A 152 -10.11 29.81 4.03
CA GLU A 152 -9.50 28.93 5.04
C GLU A 152 -8.26 28.19 4.48
N LEU A 153 -8.26 27.94 3.17
CA LEU A 153 -7.16 27.33 2.41
C LEU A 153 -6.67 28.24 1.29
N THR A 154 -5.38 28.11 0.94
CA THR A 154 -4.83 28.78 -0.24
C THR A 154 -5.13 27.95 -1.49
N ILE A 155 -5.52 28.63 -2.58
CA ILE A 155 -5.90 27.98 -3.84
C ILE A 155 -4.75 27.13 -4.41
N GLU A 156 -3.51 27.56 -4.19
CA GLU A 156 -2.29 26.86 -4.64
C GLU A 156 -2.03 25.54 -3.92
N GLU A 157 -2.59 25.35 -2.71
CA GLU A 157 -2.41 24.14 -1.93
C GLU A 157 -3.42 23.05 -2.29
N ILE A 158 -4.45 23.37 -3.09
CA ILE A 158 -5.48 22.40 -3.45
C ILE A 158 -4.89 21.31 -4.36
N PRO A 159 -4.86 20.05 -3.91
CA PRO A 159 -4.41 18.94 -4.73
C PRO A 159 -5.46 18.59 -5.78
N THR A 160 -5.00 18.09 -6.92
CA THR A 160 -5.87 17.55 -7.98
C THR A 160 -6.61 16.29 -7.49
N ALA A 161 -7.82 16.05 -8.00
CA ALA A 161 -8.62 14.86 -7.68
C ALA A 161 -7.84 13.53 -7.84
N LYS A 162 -6.97 13.40 -8.84
CA LYS A 162 -6.10 12.22 -9.03
C LYS A 162 -5.14 12.01 -7.85
N THR A 163 -4.57 13.09 -7.33
CA THR A 163 -3.68 13.07 -6.16
C THR A 163 -4.46 12.66 -4.92
N ILE A 164 -5.67 13.19 -4.73
CA ILE A 164 -6.57 12.81 -3.64
C ILE A 164 -6.91 11.32 -3.73
N LYS A 165 -7.30 10.82 -4.90
CA LYS A 165 -7.58 9.38 -5.11
C LYS A 165 -6.39 8.50 -4.71
N GLY A 166 -5.19 8.88 -5.14
CA GLY A 166 -3.96 8.18 -4.76
C GLY A 166 -3.68 8.24 -3.26
N TRP A 167 -3.96 9.39 -2.63
CA TRP A 167 -3.85 9.56 -1.19
C TRP A 167 -4.85 8.69 -0.43
N ILE A 168 -6.13 8.66 -0.82
CA ILE A 168 -7.18 7.83 -0.21
C ILE A 168 -6.75 6.37 -0.21
N GLY A 169 -6.23 5.85 -1.32
CA GLY A 169 -5.76 4.47 -1.41
C GLY A 169 -4.64 4.16 -0.41
N ARG A 170 -3.63 5.04 -0.31
CA ARG A 170 -2.52 4.89 0.65
C ARG A 170 -2.98 5.02 2.09
N TYR A 171 -3.79 6.04 2.38
CA TYR A 171 -4.34 6.29 3.71
C TYR A 171 -5.21 5.12 4.17
N SER A 172 -6.06 4.58 3.29
CA SER A 172 -6.91 3.42 3.61
C SER A 172 -6.10 2.16 3.90
N ALA A 173 -5.02 1.91 3.15
CA ALA A 173 -4.13 0.78 3.42
C ALA A 173 -3.44 0.93 4.79
N ASN A 174 -2.90 2.11 5.07
CA ASN A 174 -2.26 2.41 6.35
C ASN A 174 -3.25 2.33 7.52
N PHE A 175 -4.46 2.85 7.35
CA PHE A 175 -5.51 2.81 8.37
C PHE A 175 -5.87 1.37 8.77
N LYS A 176 -6.04 0.47 7.78
CA LYS A 176 -6.28 -0.95 8.05
C LYS A 176 -5.08 -1.62 8.74
N LYS A 177 -3.86 -1.29 8.31
CA LYS A 177 -2.63 -1.80 8.93
C LYS A 177 -2.54 -1.37 10.40
N GLU A 178 -2.74 -0.09 10.69
CA GLU A 178 -2.71 0.45 12.04
C GLU A 178 -3.78 -0.18 12.94
N ALA A 179 -5.00 -0.38 12.42
CA ALA A 179 -6.05 -1.10 13.13
C ALA A 179 -5.63 -2.53 13.49
N SER A 180 -4.99 -3.25 12.56
CA SER A 180 -4.49 -4.61 12.82
C SER A 180 -3.32 -4.65 13.82
N GLU A 181 -2.39 -3.69 13.74
CA GLU A 181 -1.28 -3.58 14.68
C GLU A 181 -1.78 -3.31 16.11
N LYS A 182 -2.78 -2.42 16.25
CA LYS A 182 -3.43 -2.13 17.54
C LYS A 182 -4.19 -3.32 18.12
N ALA A 183 -4.81 -4.15 17.28
CA ALA A 183 -5.47 -5.37 17.75
C ALA A 183 -4.44 -6.36 18.35
N LEU A 184 -3.33 -6.60 17.65
CA LEU A 184 -2.27 -7.50 18.10
C LEU A 184 -1.54 -7.01 19.37
N THR A 185 -1.37 -5.70 19.54
CA THR A 185 -0.73 -5.16 20.75
C THR A 185 -1.66 -5.23 21.96
N LYS A 186 -2.97 -5.01 21.77
CA LYS A 186 -3.97 -5.18 22.83
C LYS A 186 -4.01 -6.62 23.34
N ASP A 187 -3.91 -7.60 22.45
CA ASP A 187 -3.88 -9.01 22.83
C ASP A 187 -2.62 -9.38 23.63
N LYS A 188 -1.49 -8.71 23.36
CA LYS A 188 -0.28 -8.88 24.17
C LYS A 188 -0.42 -8.25 25.55
N SER A 189 -0.82 -6.99 25.66
CA SER A 189 -0.99 -6.33 26.96
C SER A 189 -1.98 -7.04 27.89
N ASN A 190 -3.07 -7.59 27.36
CA ASN A 190 -4.05 -8.33 28.17
C ASN A 190 -3.51 -9.67 28.71
N ASN A 191 -2.59 -10.33 28.02
CA ASN A 191 -1.96 -11.56 28.51
C ASN A 191 -0.95 -11.29 29.63
N ASN A 192 -0.36 -10.09 29.67
CA ASN A 192 0.59 -9.70 30.72
C ASN A 192 -0.12 -9.46 32.06
N ASP A 193 -1.32 -8.86 32.04
CA ASP A 193 -2.09 -8.54 33.25
C ASP A 193 -2.79 -9.76 33.87
N LEU A 194 -3.08 -10.83 33.09
CA LEU A 194 -3.61 -12.09 33.64
C LEU A 194 -2.51 -12.99 34.23
N THR A 195 -1.26 -12.91 33.76
CA THR A 195 -0.15 -13.71 34.30
C THR A 195 0.34 -13.27 35.68
N VAL A 196 -0.10 -12.11 36.19
CA VAL A 196 0.21 -11.64 37.55
C VAL A 196 -0.86 -12.07 38.57
N ILE A 197 -2.07 -12.47 38.13
CA ILE A 197 -3.20 -12.71 39.04
C ILE A 197 -3.51 -14.21 39.25
N HIS A 198 -3.08 -15.13 38.39
CA HIS A 198 -3.31 -16.58 38.60
C HIS A 198 -2.03 -17.33 38.97
N ASN A 199 -1.59 -17.15 40.22
CA ASN A 199 -0.74 -18.09 40.94
C ASN A 199 -1.18 -18.14 42.40
N ASN A 200 -2.43 -18.54 42.63
CA ASN A 200 -2.87 -19.12 43.88
C ASN A 200 -4.03 -20.05 43.57
N ASN A 201 -3.77 -21.34 43.77
CA ASN A 201 -4.70 -22.38 44.21
C ASN A 201 -6.11 -22.40 43.59
N ASP A 202 -6.45 -23.50 42.90
CA ASP A 202 -7.48 -24.41 43.39
C ASP A 202 -7.74 -25.50 42.35
N GLY A 203 -7.28 -26.70 42.68
CA GLY A 203 -7.69 -27.91 41.97
C GLY A 203 -9.12 -28.24 42.34
N ASN A 204 -10.03 -28.31 41.36
CA ASN A 204 -11.31 -28.99 41.51
C ASN A 204 -11.79 -29.63 40.19
N LYS A 205 -11.41 -30.91 40.06
CA LYS A 205 -12.29 -32.07 39.82
C LYS A 205 -13.50 -31.87 38.89
N TRP A 206 -13.35 -32.28 37.62
CA TRP A 206 -14.48 -32.51 36.71
C TRP A 206 -15.15 -33.85 37.03
N GLN A 207 -16.38 -33.82 37.55
CA GLN A 207 -17.26 -34.98 37.56
C GLN A 207 -18.01 -35.07 36.23
N LYS A 208 -17.93 -36.24 35.59
CA LYS A 208 -18.69 -36.58 34.39
C LYS A 208 -20.14 -36.86 34.77
N TYR A 209 -21.09 -36.26 34.04
CA TYR A 209 -22.48 -36.68 34.05
C TYR A 209 -22.64 -37.88 33.10
N GLY A 210 -23.42 -38.86 33.54
CA GLY A 210 -23.74 -40.10 32.83
C GLY A 210 -24.90 -39.97 31.86
#